data_AF-A0A2M6YHS7-F1
#
_entry.id   AF-A0A2M6YHS7-F1
#
_cell.length_a   1.000
_cell.length_b   1.000
_cell.length_c   1.000
_cell.angle_alpha   90.00
_cell.angle_beta   90.00
_cell.angle_gamma   90.00
#
_symmetry.space_group_name_H-M   'P 1'
#
loop_
_entity.id
_entity.type
_entity.pdbx_description
1 polymer ?
#
loop_
_entity_poly.entity_id
_entity_poly.type
_entity_poly.pdbx_seq_one_letter_code
_entity_poly.pdbx_strand_id
1 'polypeptide(L)'
;MGRSITEFLSEDQQARFVSEYLDPLINRGSFEGTVVVLAKDGARHWLECRAGLIRPSGGAAFFIGSGRDVTQRVMEGKKLKALQQELAELGKRRTLATMTGGLAHEFNNILSVILGNAELAKIDLYPWNPSSLFLEEILQAA
;
A
#
# COMPACT_ATOMS: atom_id res chain seq x y z
N MET A 1 40.20 -16.84 -2.89
CA MET A 1 40.77 -15.97 -1.82
C MET A 1 40.31 -16.51 -0.48
N GLY A 2 41.22 -16.78 0.46
CA GLY A 2 40.94 -17.42 1.75
C GLY A 2 40.52 -16.47 2.88
N ARG A 3 39.72 -15.44 2.57
CA ARG A 3 39.19 -14.49 3.56
C ARG A 3 37.71 -14.78 3.79
N SER A 4 37.25 -14.64 5.03
CA SER A 4 35.83 -14.84 5.35
C SER A 4 34.99 -13.70 4.77
N ILE A 5 33.81 -14.02 4.25
CA ILE A 5 32.86 -13.01 3.76
C ILE A 5 32.40 -12.06 4.89
N THR A 6 32.43 -12.52 6.14
CA THR A 6 32.09 -11.71 7.31
C THR A 6 33.08 -10.57 7.54
N GLU A 7 34.32 -10.66 7.07
CA GLU A 7 35.32 -9.58 7.18
C GLU A 7 34.97 -8.34 6.36
N PHE A 8 34.03 -8.46 5.42
CA PHE A 8 33.59 -7.36 4.55
C PHE A 8 32.25 -6.76 5.01
N LEU A 9 31.73 -7.22 6.16
CA LEU A 9 30.45 -6.81 6.71
C LEU A 9 30.68 -5.99 8.00
N SER A 10 29.86 -4.96 8.20
CA SER A 10 29.75 -4.26 9.49
C SER A 10 29.20 -5.17 10.58
N GLU A 11 29.36 -4.81 11.87
CA GLU A 11 28.91 -5.63 13.00
C GLU A 11 27.42 -6.01 12.92
N ASP A 12 26.55 -5.04 12.60
CA ASP A 12 25.11 -5.28 12.40
C ASP A 12 24.84 -6.29 11.26
N GLN A 13 25.62 -6.20 10.18
CA GLN A 13 25.50 -7.10 9.03
C GLN A 13 26.05 -8.49 9.34
N GLN A 14 27.11 -8.59 10.14
CA GLN A 14 27.66 -9.87 10.59
C GLN A 14 26.63 -10.61 11.46
N ALA A 15 26.02 -9.92 12.43
CA ALA A 15 25.01 -10.52 13.31
C ALA A 15 23.80 -11.06 12.52
N ARG A 16 23.34 -10.31 11.51
CA ARG A 16 22.26 -10.78 10.62
C ARG A 16 22.71 -11.90 9.68
N PHE A 17 23.91 -11.83 9.12
CA PHE A 17 24.44 -12.90 8.28
C PHE A 17 24.61 -14.22 9.04
N VAL A 18 25.05 -14.16 10.29
CA VAL A 18 25.16 -15.34 11.15
C VAL A 18 23.77 -15.93 11.42
N SER A 19 22.85 -15.12 11.95
CA SER A 19 21.54 -15.62 12.37
C SER A 19 20.61 -16.01 11.22
N GLU A 20 20.59 -15.24 10.13
CA GLU A 20 19.68 -15.47 9.00
C GLU A 20 20.22 -16.49 7.99
N TYR A 21 21.54 -16.69 7.88
CA TYR A 21 22.16 -17.54 6.85
C TYR A 21 23.06 -18.64 7.40
N LEU A 22 24.05 -18.35 8.25
CA LEU A 22 24.99 -19.37 8.74
C LEU A 22 24.37 -20.34 9.74
N ASP A 23 23.58 -19.86 10.70
CA ASP A 23 22.97 -20.70 11.73
C ASP A 23 22.05 -21.78 11.14
N PRO A 24 21.12 -21.48 10.20
CA PRO A 24 20.34 -22.52 9.55
C PRO A 24 21.22 -23.48 8.73
N LEU A 25 22.22 -22.96 8.03
CA LEU A 25 23.09 -23.75 7.17
C LEU A 25 23.96 -24.74 7.96
N ILE A 26 24.50 -24.32 9.12
CA ILE A 26 25.28 -25.17 10.02
C ILE A 26 24.39 -26.18 10.72
N ASN A 27 23.24 -25.75 11.26
CA ASN A 27 22.39 -26.60 12.08
C ASN A 27 21.56 -27.60 11.26
N ARG A 28 21.09 -27.21 10.07
CA ARG A 28 20.23 -28.06 9.21
C ARG A 28 21.01 -28.73 8.08
N GLY A 29 22.25 -28.31 7.84
CA GLY A 29 23.06 -28.77 6.71
C GLY A 29 22.62 -28.17 5.36
N SER A 30 21.62 -27.30 5.34
CA SER A 30 21.17 -26.58 4.16
C SER A 30 20.48 -25.26 4.51
N PHE A 31 20.48 -24.35 3.55
CA PHE A 31 19.75 -23.08 3.60
C PHE A 31 19.04 -22.88 2.26
N GLU A 32 17.79 -22.44 2.32
CA GLU A 32 17.04 -21.96 1.16
C GLU A 32 16.18 -20.78 1.61
N GLY A 33 16.39 -19.62 1.00
CA GLY A 33 15.68 -18.42 1.38
C GLY A 33 16.21 -17.16 0.72
N THR A 34 15.53 -16.04 0.97
CA THR A 34 15.99 -14.73 0.53
C THR A 34 16.68 -14.02 1.68
N VAL A 35 17.90 -13.54 1.44
CA VAL A 35 18.66 -12.72 2.38
C VAL A 35 18.87 -11.33 1.81
N VAL A 36 19.01 -10.33 2.69
CA VAL A 36 19.36 -8.97 2.28
C VAL A 36 20.84 -8.75 2.54
N VAL A 37 21.60 -8.47 1.49
CA VAL A 37 23.01 -8.11 1.59
C VAL A 37 23.18 -6.63 1.27
N LEU A 38 24.24 -6.03 1.82
CA LEU A 38 24.67 -4.71 1.40
C LEU A 38 25.90 -4.85 0.53
N ALA A 39 25.88 -4.20 -0.63
CA ALA A 39 27.03 -4.05 -1.50
C ALA A 39 28.03 -3.05 -0.90
N LYS A 40 29.24 -3.00 -1.47
CA LYS A 40 30.34 -2.13 -1.02
C LYS A 40 29.97 -0.64 -1.04
N ASP A 41 29.09 -0.25 -1.95
CA ASP A 41 28.56 1.11 -2.10
C ASP A 41 27.42 1.43 -1.12
N GLY A 42 27.01 0.46 -0.28
CA GLY A 42 25.89 0.58 0.65
C GLY A 42 24.52 0.23 0.05
N ALA A 43 24.44 -0.13 -1.24
CA ALA A 43 23.19 -0.54 -1.86
C ALA A 43 22.70 -1.87 -1.28
N ARG A 44 21.40 -2.00 -1.07
CA ARG A 44 20.78 -3.25 -0.58
C ARG A 44 20.39 -4.14 -1.75
N HIS A 45 20.84 -5.39 -1.72
CA HIS A 45 20.47 -6.41 -2.68
C HIS A 45 19.72 -7.55 -1.99
N TRP A 46 18.65 -8.02 -2.64
CA TRP A 46 17.96 -9.24 -2.24
C TRP A 46 18.56 -10.41 -2.99
N LEU A 47 19.16 -11.34 -2.26
CA LEU A 47 19.72 -12.57 -2.84
C LEU A 47 18.84 -13.75 -2.45
N GLU A 48 18.31 -14.43 -3.45
CA GLU A 48 17.71 -15.75 -3.29
C GLU A 48 18.86 -16.76 -3.25
N CYS A 49 19.12 -17.29 -2.05
CA CYS A 49 20.27 -18.14 -1.79
C CYS A 49 19.82 -19.58 -1.52
N ARG A 50 20.55 -20.53 -2.12
CA ARG A 50 20.51 -21.93 -1.75
C ARG A 50 21.92 -22.39 -1.40
N ALA A 51 22.08 -23.03 -0.25
CA ALA A 51 23.35 -23.57 0.19
C ALA A 51 23.18 -24.92 0.87
N GLY A 52 24.23 -25.75 0.85
CA GLY A 52 24.24 -27.08 1.43
C GLY A 52 25.64 -27.49 1.90
N LEU A 53 25.68 -28.34 2.91
CA LEU A 53 26.89 -28.93 3.46
C LEU A 53 27.23 -30.22 2.69
N ILE A 54 28.43 -30.27 2.12
CA ILE A 54 28.99 -31.45 1.46
C ILE A 54 30.02 -32.09 2.40
N ARG A 55 29.89 -33.39 2.63
CA ARG A 55 30.83 -34.22 3.40
C ARG A 55 31.43 -35.31 2.49
N PRO A 56 32.57 -35.06 1.83
CA PRO A 56 33.21 -36.05 0.97
C PRO A 56 33.85 -37.18 1.80
N SER A 57 33.90 -38.39 1.25
CA SER A 57 34.59 -39.51 1.89
C SER A 57 36.10 -39.28 1.88
N GLY A 58 36.68 -38.98 3.05
CA GLY A 58 38.13 -38.77 3.21
C GLY A 58 38.59 -37.32 3.07
N GLY A 59 37.69 -36.34 3.06
CA GLY A 59 38.01 -34.91 3.01
C GLY A 59 37.28 -34.09 4.05
N ALA A 60 37.70 -32.82 4.22
CA ALA A 60 37.01 -31.88 5.09
C ALA A 60 35.61 -31.53 4.55
N ALA A 61 34.65 -31.35 5.45
CA ALA A 61 33.32 -30.87 5.09
C ALA A 61 33.39 -29.41 4.61
N PHE A 62 32.60 -29.07 3.59
CA PHE A 62 32.55 -27.72 3.05
C PHE A 62 31.12 -27.34 2.64
N PHE A 63 30.82 -26.05 2.68
CA PHE A 63 29.55 -25.53 2.18
C PHE A 63 29.68 -25.17 0.71
N ILE A 64 28.66 -25.49 -0.07
CA ILE A 64 28.46 -24.96 -1.42
C ILE A 64 27.15 -24.20 -1.45
N GLY A 65 27.10 -23.10 -2.18
CA GLY A 65 25.86 -22.37 -2.36
C GLY A 65 25.89 -21.49 -3.60
N SER A 66 24.70 -21.10 -4.03
CA SER A 66 24.47 -20.11 -5.08
C SER A 66 23.56 -19.03 -4.54
N GLY A 67 23.77 -17.81 -5.01
CA GLY A 67 22.91 -16.66 -4.74
C GLY A 67 22.48 -16.05 -6.06
N ARG A 68 21.18 -15.87 -6.26
CA ARG A 68 20.61 -15.14 -7.39
C ARG A 68 20.16 -13.77 -6.91
N ASP A 69 20.64 -12.72 -7.55
CA ASP A 69 20.11 -11.38 -7.30
C ASP A 69 18.67 -11.29 -7.83
N VAL A 70 17.74 -11.01 -6.93
CA VAL A 70 16.31 -10.84 -7.18
C VAL A 70 15.82 -9.45 -6.78
N THR A 71 16.74 -8.50 -6.60
CA THR A 71 16.48 -7.12 -6.17
C THR A 71 15.44 -6.45 -7.04
N GLN A 72 15.62 -6.49 -8.36
CA GLN A 72 14.69 -5.89 -9.30
C GLN A 72 13.28 -6.49 -9.15
N ARG A 73 13.17 -7.83 -9.11
CA ARG A 73 11.90 -8.55 -8.95
C ARG A 73 11.18 -8.16 -7.65
N VAL A 74 11.92 -8.07 -6.54
CA VAL A 74 11.35 -7.68 -5.23
C VAL A 74 10.88 -6.23 -5.24
N MET A 75 11.68 -5.32 -5.82
CA MET A 75 11.34 -3.89 -5.87
C MET A 75 10.16 -3.60 -6.79
N GLU A 76 10.10 -4.24 -7.96
CA GLU A 76 8.96 -4.17 -8.87
C GLU A 76 7.68 -4.69 -8.19
N GLY A 77 7.78 -5.83 -7.50
CA GLY A 77 6.64 -6.39 -6.74
C GLY A 77 6.15 -5.46 -5.62
N LYS A 78 7.06 -4.80 -4.90
CA LYS A 78 6.70 -3.79 -3.89
C LYS A 78 6.03 -2.57 -4.51
N LYS A 79 6.58 -2.04 -5.61
CA LYS A 79 6.02 -0.90 -6.32
C LYS A 79 4.63 -1.19 -6.86
N LEU A 80 4.43 -2.38 -7.45
CA LEU A 80 3.13 -2.81 -7.96
C LEU A 80 2.08 -2.88 -6.84
N LYS A 81 2.43 -3.49 -5.69
CA LYS A 81 1.53 -3.55 -4.53
C LYS A 81 1.14 -2.16 -4.03
N ALA A 82 2.09 -1.23 -3.95
CA ALA A 82 1.82 0.14 -3.54
C ALA A 82 0.86 0.85 -4.51
N LEU A 83 1.08 0.71 -5.82
CA LEU A 83 0.19 1.27 -6.84
C LEU A 83 -1.21 0.67 -6.80
N GLN A 84 -1.33 -0.64 -6.58
CA GLN A 84 -2.63 -1.30 -6.45
C GLN A 84 -3.42 -0.78 -5.25
N GLN A 85 -2.74 -0.55 -4.12
CA GLN A 85 -3.36 0.04 -2.93
C GLN A 85 -3.82 1.47 -3.20
N GLU A 86 -2.99 2.28 -3.85
CA GLU A 86 -3.35 3.66 -4.23
C GLU A 86 -4.55 3.71 -5.18
N LEU A 87 -4.57 2.84 -6.20
CA LEU A 87 -5.70 2.74 -7.13
C LEU A 87 -6.99 2.31 -6.44
N ALA A 88 -6.92 1.38 -5.48
CA ALA A 88 -8.08 0.96 -4.71
C ALA A 88 -8.67 2.12 -3.89
N GLU A 89 -7.81 2.90 -3.23
CA GLU A 89 -8.20 4.10 -2.48
C GLU A 89 -8.82 5.17 -3.39
N LEU A 90 -8.22 5.45 -4.55
CA LEU A 90 -8.77 6.38 -5.54
C LEU A 90 -10.12 5.91 -6.08
N GLY A 91 -10.28 4.61 -6.33
CA GLY A 91 -11.55 4.02 -6.75
C GLY A 91 -12.66 4.25 -5.73
N LYS A 92 -12.38 4.02 -4.44
CA LYS A 92 -13.31 4.30 -3.33
C LYS A 92 -13.71 5.78 -3.28
N ARG A 93 -12.73 6.68 -3.39
CA ARG A 93 -12.98 8.14 -3.40
C ARG A 93 -13.83 8.57 -4.60
N ARG A 94 -13.57 8.00 -5.78
CA ARG A 94 -14.34 8.30 -6.99
C ARG A 94 -15.80 7.87 -6.86
N THR A 95 -16.06 6.67 -6.33
CA THR A 95 -17.43 6.20 -6.08
C THR A 95 -18.17 7.13 -5.13
N LEU A 96 -17.53 7.51 -4.01
CA LEU A 96 -18.10 8.47 -3.07
C LEU A 96 -18.40 9.81 -3.74
N ALA A 97 -17.45 10.37 -4.49
CA ALA A 97 -17.65 11.63 -5.19
C ALA A 97 -18.80 11.57 -6.20
N THR A 98 -18.92 10.48 -6.97
CA THR A 98 -20.04 10.27 -7.90
C THR A 98 -21.37 10.18 -7.15
N MET A 99 -21.42 9.42 -6.05
CA MET A 99 -22.64 9.30 -5.24
C MET A 99 -23.02 10.65 -4.62
N THR A 100 -22.07 11.41 -4.08
CA THR A 100 -22.32 12.75 -3.54
C THR A 100 -22.80 13.71 -4.61
N GLY A 101 -22.24 13.67 -5.83
CA GLY A 101 -22.73 14.48 -6.95
C GLY A 101 -24.16 14.13 -7.37
N GLY A 102 -24.49 12.84 -7.42
CA GLY A 102 -25.85 12.37 -7.68
C GLY A 102 -26.83 12.79 -6.58
N LEU A 103 -26.46 12.61 -5.31
CA LEU A 103 -27.26 13.03 -4.16
C LEU A 103 -27.47 14.54 -4.15
N ALA A 104 -26.42 15.34 -4.38
CA ALA A 104 -26.52 16.79 -4.43
C ALA A 104 -27.47 17.25 -5.55
N HIS A 105 -27.40 16.59 -6.73
CA HIS A 105 -28.33 16.86 -7.82
C HIS A 105 -29.78 16.52 -7.44
N GLU A 106 -30.04 15.36 -6.82
CA GLU A 106 -31.38 14.98 -6.35
C GLU A 106 -31.93 15.93 -5.28
N PHE A 107 -31.08 16.38 -4.35
CA PHE A 107 -31.45 17.39 -3.36
C PHE A 107 -31.86 18.70 -4.04
N ASN A 108 -31.06 19.18 -4.99
CA ASN A 108 -31.37 20.40 -5.73
C ASN A 108 -32.67 20.26 -6.53
N ASN A 109 -32.96 19.08 -7.09
CA ASN A 109 -34.22 18.82 -7.78
C ASN A 109 -35.43 18.96 -6.84
N ILE A 110 -35.36 18.34 -5.66
CA ILE A 110 -36.46 18.39 -4.68
C ILE A 110 -36.63 19.80 -4.14
N LEU A 111 -35.52 20.49 -3.82
CA LEU A 111 -35.55 21.89 -3.38
C LEU A 111 -36.20 22.79 -4.43
N SER A 112 -35.84 22.62 -5.71
CA SER A 112 -36.44 23.41 -6.80
C SER A 112 -37.96 23.23 -6.88
N VAL A 113 -38.46 22.02 -6.67
CA VAL A 113 -39.91 21.73 -6.64
C VAL A 113 -40.57 22.36 -5.40
N ILE A 114 -39.94 22.26 -4.23
CA ILE A 114 -40.44 22.87 -2.99
C ILE A 114 -40.55 24.39 -3.16
N LEU A 115 -39.49 25.04 -3.65
CA LEU A 115 -39.48 26.48 -3.91
C LEU A 115 -40.53 26.87 -4.95
N GLY A 116 -40.60 26.18 -6.10
CA GLY A 116 -41.58 26.50 -7.13
C GLY A 116 -43.03 26.39 -6.64
N ASN A 117 -43.34 25.36 -5.82
CA ASN A 117 -44.66 25.24 -5.20
C ASN A 117 -44.91 26.33 -4.14
N ALA A 118 -43.89 26.73 -3.38
CA ALA A 118 -44.00 27.82 -2.41
C ALA A 118 -44.24 29.17 -3.09
N GLU A 119 -43.59 29.44 -4.24
CA GLU A 119 -43.83 30.62 -5.07
C GLU A 119 -45.27 30.66 -5.58
N LEU A 120 -45.78 29.56 -6.14
CA LEU A 120 -47.16 29.45 -6.61
C LEU A 120 -48.17 29.65 -5.47
N ALA A 121 -47.94 29.01 -4.31
CA ALA A 121 -48.81 29.17 -3.14
C ALA A 121 -48.83 30.62 -2.63
N LYS A 122 -47.72 31.35 -2.73
CA LYS A 122 -47.65 32.77 -2.35
C LYS A 122 -48.48 33.66 -3.29
N ILE A 123 -48.49 33.36 -4.58
CA ILE A 123 -49.29 34.09 -5.59
C ILE A 123 -50.79 33.94 -5.32
N ASP A 124 -51.24 32.77 -4.89
CA ASP A 124 -52.66 32.46 -4.65
C ASP A 124 -53.18 32.98 -3.29
N LEU A 125 -52.30 33.42 -2.39
CA LEU A 125 -52.67 33.94 -1.07
C LEU A 125 -52.87 35.45 -1.08
N TYR A 126 -53.89 35.92 -0.35
CA TYR A 126 -54.05 37.35 -0.08
C TYR A 126 -52.90 37.89 0.79
N PRO A 127 -52.45 39.14 0.61
CA PRO A 127 -51.26 39.71 1.27
C PRO A 127 -51.30 39.71 2.81
N TRP A 128 -52.50 39.67 3.40
CA TRP A 128 -52.71 39.66 4.86
C TRP A 128 -52.87 38.24 5.44
N ASN A 129 -52.70 37.20 4.63
CA ASN A 129 -52.73 35.83 5.14
C ASN A 129 -51.48 35.57 6.01
N PRO A 130 -51.65 35.11 7.27
CA PRO A 130 -50.52 34.79 8.16
C PRO A 130 -49.53 33.80 7.57
N SER A 131 -49.99 32.91 6.68
CA SER A 131 -49.14 31.92 6.00
C SER A 131 -48.17 32.53 4.97
N SER A 132 -48.38 33.77 4.54
CA SER A 132 -47.46 34.45 3.62
C SER A 132 -46.07 34.65 4.22
N LEU A 133 -45.98 34.84 5.54
CA LEU A 133 -44.72 35.03 6.26
C LEU A 133 -43.86 33.75 6.21
N PHE A 134 -44.47 32.58 6.44
CA PHE A 134 -43.76 31.29 6.38
C PHE A 134 -43.27 30.96 4.97
N LEU A 135 -44.04 31.30 3.93
CA LEU A 135 -43.59 31.13 2.54
C LEU A 135 -42.42 32.07 2.20
N GLU A 136 -42.41 33.27 2.76
CA GLU A 136 -41.32 34.23 2.57
C GLU A 136 -40.03 33.77 3.25
N GLU A 137 -40.12 33.17 4.45
CA GLU A 137 -38.99 32.52 5.12
C GLU A 137 -38.43 31.34 4.30
N ILE A 138 -39.29 30.48 3.75
CA ILE A 138 -38.87 29.34 2.91
C ILE A 138 -38.09 29.81 1.67
N LEU A 139 -38.56 30.89 1.02
CA LEU A 139 -37.93 31.41 -0.19
C LEU A 139 -36.63 32.18 0.08
N GLN A 140 -36.46 32.79 1.27
CA GLN A 140 -35.21 33.44 1.67
C GLN A 140 -34.13 32.48 2.19
N ALA A 141 -34.51 31.26 2.57
CA ALA A 141 -33.59 30.25 3.11
C ALA A 141 -32.82 29.46 2.03
N ALA A 142 -33.11 29.69 0.75
CA ALA A 142 -32.46 29.05 -0.40
C ALA A 142 -31.28 29.89 -0.92
#